data_AF-A0A5S5CW79-F1
#
_entry.id   AF-A0A5S5CW79-F1
#
_cell.length_a   1.000
_cell.length_b   1.000
_cell.length_c   1.000
_cell.angle_alpha   90.00
_cell.angle_beta   90.00
_cell.angle_gamma   90.00
#
_symmetry.space_group_name_H-M   'P 1'
#
loop_
_entity.id
_entity.type
_entity.pdbx_description
1 polymer ?
#
loop_
_entity_poly.entity_id
_entity_poly.type
_entity_poly.pdbx_seq_one_letter_code
_entity_poly.pdbx_strand_id
1 'polypeptide(L)'
;MAGLAIEPLAKSLGTTKGSFYWHFRDREELISAALERWENEETDAVIAMLGPLAGGRSRLRELITAIFVTHGEVPDRSIGLAAAAGHPAVEEVLERVTRRRIDYLAEELVAAGLGEGEARHRAVLAYTSYLGYSTLVRSTPGALPRGEQAAAFVDSMMRLLTS
;
A
#
# COMPACT_ATOMS: atom_id res chain seq x y z
N MET A 1 1.42 11.64 23.24
CA MET A 1 2.62 11.40 22.41
C MET A 1 3.51 10.39 23.11
N ALA A 2 3.48 9.12 22.71
CA ALA A 2 4.47 8.15 23.17
C ALA A 2 5.51 8.02 22.06
N GLY A 3 6.53 8.88 22.10
CA GLY A 3 7.68 8.74 21.23
C GLY A 3 8.36 7.41 21.53
N LEU A 4 8.47 6.55 20.52
CA LEU A 4 9.39 5.42 20.60
C LEU A 4 10.79 5.99 20.81
N ALA A 5 11.27 5.93 22.06
CA ALA A 5 12.65 6.20 22.37
C ALA A 5 13.52 5.23 21.55
N ILE A 6 14.64 5.72 21.03
CA ILE A 6 15.54 4.93 20.19
C ILE A 6 16.12 3.74 20.98
N GLU A 7 16.28 3.86 22.30
CA GLU A 7 16.81 2.78 23.14
C GLU A 7 15.98 1.48 23.12
N PRO A 8 14.64 1.50 23.28
CA PRO A 8 13.79 0.33 23.06
C PRO A 8 13.96 -0.33 21.69
N LEU A 9 14.11 0.48 20.62
CA LEU A 9 14.19 0.00 19.24
C LEU A 9 15.55 -0.66 18.93
N ALA A 10 16.65 -0.08 19.42
CA ALA A 10 17.98 -0.68 19.31
C ALA A 10 18.04 -2.04 20.05
N LYS A 11 17.36 -2.13 21.20
CA LYS A 11 17.28 -3.38 21.99
C LYS A 11 16.41 -4.45 21.31
N SER A 12 15.30 -4.07 20.66
CA SER A 12 14.46 -5.03 19.91
C SER A 12 15.14 -5.54 18.64
N LEU A 13 16.06 -4.76 18.07
CA LEU A 13 16.85 -5.13 16.89
C LEU A 13 18.16 -5.86 17.23
N GLY A 14 18.41 -6.18 18.51
CA GLY A 14 19.58 -6.96 18.94
C GLY A 14 20.92 -6.24 18.77
N THR A 15 20.92 -4.91 18.66
CA THR A 15 22.11 -4.10 18.40
C THR A 15 22.49 -3.23 19.61
N THR A 16 23.75 -2.79 19.67
CA THR A 16 24.25 -1.88 20.72
C THR A 16 24.11 -0.42 20.28
N LYS A 17 24.02 0.54 21.21
CA LYS A 17 23.99 1.98 20.91
C LYS A 17 25.05 2.38 19.87
N GLY A 18 26.26 1.82 19.97
CA GLY A 18 27.38 2.12 19.05
C GLY A 18 27.23 1.57 17.63
N SER A 19 26.55 0.44 17.42
CA SER A 19 26.25 -0.08 16.07
C SER A 19 25.04 0.59 15.44
N PHE A 20 24.12 1.14 16.25
CA PHE A 20 22.96 1.89 15.80
C PHE A 20 23.35 3.25 15.18
N TYR A 21 24.25 4.00 15.85
CA TYR A 21 24.77 5.28 15.35
C TYR A 21 25.69 5.15 14.12
N TRP A 22 26.06 3.93 13.70
CA TRP A 22 26.86 3.71 12.49
C TRP A 22 26.04 3.75 11.20
N HIS A 23 24.73 3.48 11.28
CA HIS A 23 23.83 3.47 10.13
C HIS A 23 22.95 4.72 10.04
N PHE A 24 22.67 5.39 11.17
CA PHE A 24 21.81 6.56 11.23
C PHE A 24 22.36 7.60 12.22
N ARG A 25 22.43 8.85 11.79
CA ARG A 25 22.92 10.02 12.56
C ARG A 25 21.96 10.39 13.67
N ASP A 26 20.66 10.26 13.45
CA ASP A 26 19.61 10.55 14.44
C ASP A 26 18.30 9.76 14.21
N ARG A 27 17.28 10.08 15.02
CA ARG A 27 15.95 9.45 14.97
C ARG A 27 15.22 9.73 13.66
N GLU A 28 15.37 10.94 13.13
CA GLU A 28 14.65 11.40 11.95
C GLU A 28 15.21 10.70 10.70
N GLU A 29 16.52 10.49 10.64
CA GLU A 29 17.14 9.71 9.57
C GLU A 29 16.67 8.25 9.58
N LEU A 30 16.55 7.64 10.77
CA LEU A 30 16.00 6.28 10.88
C LEU A 30 14.54 6.19 10.42
N ILE A 31 13.70 7.15 10.84
CA ILE A 31 12.28 7.18 10.44
C ILE A 31 12.16 7.35 8.93
N SER A 32 12.93 8.27 8.37
CA SER A 32 12.95 8.52 6.93
C SER A 32 13.37 7.26 6.16
N ALA A 33 14.46 6.61 6.58
CA ALA A 33 14.92 5.37 5.94
C ALA A 33 13.92 4.21 6.08
N ALA A 34 13.23 4.10 7.22
CA ALA A 34 12.18 3.10 7.41
C ALA A 34 10.97 3.36 6.50
N LEU A 35 10.58 4.63 6.34
CA LEU A 35 9.48 5.05 5.47
C LEU A 35 9.82 4.86 3.98
N GLU A 36 11.04 5.21 3.56
CA GLU A 36 11.54 4.97 2.19
C GLU A 36 11.60 3.49 1.84
N ARG A 37 12.06 2.66 2.80
CA ARG A 37 12.04 1.21 2.64
C ARG A 37 10.63 0.68 2.50
N TRP A 38 9.71 1.16 3.33
CA TRP A 38 8.29 0.79 3.25
C TRP A 38 7.68 1.18 1.89
N GLU A 39 7.93 2.41 1.42
CA GLU A 39 7.50 2.89 0.09
C GLU A 39 8.02 1.97 -1.02
N ASN A 40 9.31 1.62 -1.01
CA ASN A 40 9.90 0.71 -1.99
C ASN A 40 9.27 -0.69 -1.95
N GLU A 41 9.20 -1.32 -0.77
CA GLU A 41 8.74 -2.71 -0.64
C GLU A 41 7.24 -2.87 -0.96
N GLU A 42 6.41 -1.92 -0.53
CA GLU A 42 4.95 -2.04 -0.59
C GLU A 42 4.32 -1.33 -1.80
N THR A 43 5.10 -0.57 -2.57
CA THR A 43 4.61 0.13 -3.76
C THR A 43 5.47 -0.18 -4.97
N ASP A 44 6.74 0.24 -4.97
CA ASP A 44 7.56 0.14 -6.18
C ASP A 44 7.90 -1.30 -6.56
N ALA A 45 8.24 -2.14 -5.59
CA ALA A 45 8.51 -3.56 -5.81
C ALA A 45 7.26 -4.31 -6.30
N VAL A 46 6.07 -3.98 -5.77
CA VAL A 46 4.79 -4.55 -6.21
C VAL A 46 4.49 -4.16 -7.66
N ILE A 47 4.65 -2.88 -8.01
CA ILE A 47 4.46 -2.39 -9.38
C ILE A 47 5.45 -3.07 -10.33
N ALA A 48 6.73 -3.15 -9.94
CA ALA A 48 7.77 -3.78 -10.75
C ALA A 48 7.49 -5.27 -10.98
N MET A 49 7.00 -5.99 -9.97
CA MET A 49 6.61 -7.41 -10.08
C MET A 49 5.47 -7.63 -11.08
N LEU A 50 4.55 -6.68 -11.21
CA LEU A 50 3.43 -6.76 -12.15
C LEU A 50 3.83 -6.37 -13.58
N GLY A 51 4.87 -5.56 -13.75
CA GLY A 51 5.34 -5.04 -15.04
C GLY A 51 5.46 -6.07 -16.18
N PRO A 52 6.00 -7.28 -15.95
CA PRO A 52 6.11 -8.33 -16.98
C PRO A 52 4.78 -8.84 -17.55
N LEU A 53 3.64 -8.64 -16.86
CA LEU A 53 2.34 -9.11 -17.35
C LEU A 53 1.88 -8.27 -18.54
N ALA A 54 1.32 -8.94 -19.56
CA ALA A 54 0.84 -8.29 -20.78
C ALA A 54 -0.54 -7.64 -20.58
N GLY A 55 -0.59 -6.31 -20.76
CA GLY A 55 -1.81 -5.52 -20.79
C GLY A 55 -2.34 -5.10 -19.41
N GLY A 56 -2.90 -3.88 -19.34
CA GLY A 56 -3.28 -3.31 -18.04
C GLY A 56 -4.42 -4.03 -17.34
N ARG A 57 -5.33 -4.66 -18.08
CA ARG A 57 -6.38 -5.52 -17.50
C ARG A 57 -5.79 -6.72 -16.73
N SER A 58 -4.69 -7.29 -17.21
CA SER A 58 -4.00 -8.42 -16.55
C SER A 58 -3.28 -7.95 -15.29
N ARG A 59 -2.57 -6.82 -15.36
CA ARG A 59 -1.88 -6.22 -14.20
C ARG A 59 -2.84 -5.80 -13.09
N LEU A 60 -3.97 -5.17 -13.44
CA LEU A 60 -5.03 -4.84 -12.49
C LEU A 60 -5.62 -6.09 -11.82
N ARG A 61 -5.85 -7.15 -12.60
CA ARG A 61 -6.39 -8.42 -12.06
C ARG A 61 -5.47 -9.04 -11.04
N GLU A 62 -4.19 -9.10 -11.36
CA GLU A 62 -3.18 -9.71 -10.49
C GLU A 62 -3.03 -8.88 -9.22
N LEU A 63 -2.96 -7.54 -9.34
CA LEU A 63 -2.91 -6.65 -8.18
C LEU A 63 -4.12 -6.85 -7.24
N ILE A 64 -5.33 -6.84 -7.80
CA ILE A 64 -6.57 -6.99 -7.03
C ILE A 64 -6.62 -8.39 -6.41
N THR A 65 -6.26 -9.44 -7.15
CA THR A 65 -6.16 -10.81 -6.57
C THR A 65 -5.17 -10.85 -5.42
N ALA A 66 -3.98 -10.26 -5.58
CA ALA A 66 -2.95 -10.23 -4.55
C ALA A 66 -3.44 -9.53 -3.28
N ILE A 67 -4.19 -8.42 -3.42
CA ILE A 67 -4.75 -7.65 -2.30
C ILE A 67 -5.87 -8.40 -1.59
N PHE A 68 -6.86 -8.91 -2.34
CA PHE A 68 -8.13 -9.38 -1.76
C PHE A 68 -8.16 -10.88 -1.48
N VAL A 69 -7.28 -11.66 -2.12
CA VAL A 69 -7.25 -13.12 -2.01
C VAL A 69 -5.95 -13.59 -1.36
N THR A 70 -4.80 -13.20 -1.90
CA THR A 70 -3.50 -13.71 -1.43
C THR A 70 -3.07 -13.08 -0.09
N HIS A 71 -3.27 -11.77 0.07
CA HIS A 71 -2.87 -11.01 1.25
C HIS A 71 -4.07 -10.37 1.98
N GLY A 72 -5.29 -10.84 1.72
CA GLY A 72 -6.52 -10.23 2.24
C GLY A 72 -6.67 -10.21 3.76
N GLU A 73 -5.79 -10.92 4.48
CA GLU A 73 -5.79 -10.97 5.95
C GLU A 73 -4.77 -10.00 6.59
N VAL A 74 -3.87 -9.41 5.78
CA VAL A 74 -2.84 -8.49 6.26
C VAL A 74 -3.27 -7.05 5.94
N PRO A 75 -3.56 -6.21 6.95
CA PRO A 75 -3.92 -4.82 6.69
C PRO A 75 -2.72 -4.02 6.17
N ASP A 76 -2.98 -3.09 5.25
CA ASP A 76 -1.96 -2.18 4.74
C ASP A 76 -1.41 -1.31 5.88
N ARG A 77 -0.09 -1.24 5.98
CA ARG A 77 0.64 -0.47 7.01
C ARG A 77 0.38 1.04 6.89
N SER A 78 0.02 1.54 5.71
CA SER A 78 -0.40 2.94 5.50
C SER A 78 -1.59 3.33 6.39
N ILE A 79 -2.48 2.40 6.75
CA ILE A 79 -3.57 2.67 7.71
C ILE A 79 -3.02 3.02 9.09
N GLY A 80 -1.97 2.32 9.53
CA GLY A 80 -1.27 2.62 10.77
C GLY A 80 -0.47 3.93 10.71
N LEU A 81 0.17 4.20 9.57
CA LEU A 81 0.91 5.45 9.35
C LEU A 81 -0.03 6.67 9.30
N ALA A 82 -1.20 6.54 8.69
CA ALA A 82 -2.21 7.61 8.64
C ALA A 82 -2.71 7.99 10.05
N ALA A 83 -2.75 7.04 10.99
CA ALA A 83 -3.06 7.32 12.39
C ALA A 83 -1.95 8.12 13.11
N ALA A 84 -0.75 8.22 12.51
CA ALA A 84 0.36 9.05 12.96
C ALA A 84 0.46 10.39 12.20
N ALA A 85 -0.65 10.85 11.58
CA ALA A 85 -0.74 12.16 10.96
C ALA A 85 -0.26 13.28 11.92
N GLY A 86 0.47 14.26 11.39
CA GLY A 86 1.16 15.31 12.14
C GLY A 86 2.68 15.19 12.21
N HIS A 87 3.27 14.11 11.70
CA HIS A 87 4.72 14.00 11.51
C HIS A 87 5.11 14.33 10.06
N PRO A 88 5.89 15.38 9.77
CA PRO A 88 6.15 15.83 8.40
C PRO A 88 6.67 14.74 7.46
N ALA A 89 7.64 13.94 7.91
CA ALA A 89 8.18 12.83 7.10
C ALA A 89 7.13 11.75 6.76
N VAL A 90 6.18 11.49 7.66
CA VAL A 90 5.10 10.51 7.43
C VAL A 90 4.10 11.07 6.42
N GLU A 91 3.73 12.34 6.55
CA GLU A 91 2.81 13.00 5.63
C GLU A 91 3.37 13.05 4.20
N GLU A 92 4.64 13.40 4.06
CA GLU A 92 5.32 13.47 2.77
C GLU A 92 5.34 12.10 2.08
N VAL A 93 5.75 11.05 2.80
CA VAL A 93 5.81 9.68 2.26
C VAL A 93 4.41 9.17 1.91
N LEU A 94 3.40 9.43 2.76
CA LEU A 94 2.02 9.04 2.47
C LEU A 94 1.47 9.74 1.21
N GLU A 95 1.79 11.01 1.00
CA GLU A 95 1.41 11.73 -0.23
C GLU A 95 2.04 11.08 -1.47
N ARG A 96 3.36 10.82 -1.44
CA ARG A 96 4.08 10.20 -2.56
C ARG A 96 3.52 8.81 -2.89
N VAL A 97 3.39 7.95 -1.88
CA VAL A 97 2.85 6.59 -2.06
C VAL A 97 1.42 6.61 -2.57
N THR A 98 0.56 7.46 -2.01
CA THR A 98 -0.84 7.59 -2.44
C THR A 98 -0.93 8.03 -3.89
N ARG A 99 -0.18 9.07 -4.26
CA ARG A 99 -0.12 9.57 -5.64
C ARG A 99 0.38 8.49 -6.59
N ARG A 100 1.51 7.84 -6.25
CA ARG A 100 2.12 6.79 -7.08
C ARG A 100 1.17 5.64 -7.35
N ARG A 101 0.45 5.17 -6.33
CA ARG A 101 -0.53 4.08 -6.44
C ARG A 101 -1.74 4.47 -7.29
N ILE A 102 -2.28 5.68 -7.11
CA ILE A 102 -3.40 6.17 -7.94
C ILE A 102 -2.96 6.35 -9.40
N ASP A 103 -1.78 6.92 -9.64
CA ASP A 103 -1.28 7.13 -10.99
C ASP A 103 -1.02 5.79 -11.69
N TYR A 104 -0.44 4.80 -11.00
CA TYR A 104 -0.30 3.44 -11.54
C TYR A 104 -1.67 2.83 -11.91
N LEU A 105 -2.66 2.91 -11.02
CA LEU A 105 -4.01 2.41 -11.34
C LEU A 105 -4.61 3.10 -12.58
N ALA A 106 -4.40 4.41 -12.73
CA ALA A 106 -4.88 5.17 -13.89
C ALA A 106 -4.15 4.74 -15.18
N GLU A 107 -2.83 4.59 -15.13
CA GLU A 107 -2.00 4.09 -16.25
C GLU A 107 -2.50 2.72 -16.72
N GLU A 108 -2.78 1.81 -15.78
CA GLU A 108 -3.25 0.48 -16.11
C GLU A 108 -4.67 0.43 -16.66
N LEU A 109 -5.53 1.34 -16.21
CA LEU A 109 -6.87 1.51 -16.75
C LEU A 109 -6.85 2.08 -18.17
N VAL A 110 -5.96 3.05 -18.45
CA VAL A 110 -5.71 3.53 -19.82
C VAL A 110 -5.17 2.40 -20.69
N ALA A 111 -4.20 1.62 -20.20
CA ALA A 111 -3.67 0.46 -20.90
C ALA A 111 -4.70 -0.67 -21.08
N ALA A 112 -5.80 -0.65 -20.31
CA ALA A 112 -6.95 -1.54 -20.49
C ALA A 112 -8.00 -1.00 -21.49
N GLY A 113 -7.75 0.18 -22.08
CA GLY A 113 -8.56 0.78 -23.14
C GLY A 113 -9.48 1.93 -22.71
N LEU A 114 -9.36 2.43 -21.47
CA LEU A 114 -10.18 3.55 -20.99
C LEU A 114 -9.58 4.89 -21.39
N GLY A 115 -10.43 5.91 -21.52
CA GLY A 115 -9.98 7.30 -21.66
C GLY A 115 -9.39 7.83 -20.35
N GLU A 116 -8.40 8.72 -20.45
CA GLU A 116 -7.60 9.22 -19.31
C GLU A 116 -8.43 9.79 -18.15
N GLY A 117 -9.46 10.60 -18.46
CA GLY A 117 -10.32 11.19 -17.43
C GLY A 117 -11.13 10.15 -16.65
N GLU A 118 -11.68 9.16 -17.35
CA GLU A 118 -12.43 8.06 -16.73
C GLU A 118 -11.49 7.14 -15.95
N ALA A 119 -10.32 6.83 -16.50
CA ALA A 119 -9.29 6.06 -15.84
C ALA A 119 -8.87 6.71 -14.52
N ARG A 120 -8.70 8.03 -14.49
CA ARG A 120 -8.34 8.76 -13.27
C ARG A 120 -9.43 8.68 -12.19
N HIS A 121 -10.70 8.89 -12.56
CA HIS A 121 -11.80 8.75 -11.60
C HIS A 121 -11.91 7.33 -11.04
N ARG A 122 -11.82 6.33 -11.90
CA ARG A 122 -11.89 4.91 -11.49
C ARG A 122 -10.67 4.47 -10.67
N ALA A 123 -9.48 5.01 -10.93
CA ALA A 123 -8.30 4.78 -10.10
C ALA A 123 -8.52 5.27 -8.65
N VAL A 124 -9.14 6.45 -8.47
CA VAL A 124 -9.50 6.96 -7.15
C VAL A 124 -10.57 6.08 -6.49
N LEU A 125 -11.58 5.62 -7.23
CA LEU A 125 -12.60 4.70 -6.70
C LEU A 125 -12.00 3.34 -6.28
N ALA A 126 -11.06 2.80 -7.06
CA ALA A 126 -10.35 1.58 -6.73
C ALA A 126 -9.51 1.77 -5.44
N TYR A 127 -8.76 2.87 -5.36
CA TYR A 127 -7.90 3.14 -4.21
C TYR A 127 -8.69 3.40 -2.92
N THR A 128 -9.82 4.13 -3.01
CA THR A 128 -10.71 4.33 -1.86
C THR A 128 -11.34 3.02 -1.38
N SER A 129 -11.77 2.15 -2.30
CA SER A 129 -12.26 0.80 -1.99
C SER A 129 -11.19 -0.04 -1.30
N TYR A 130 -9.95 0.05 -1.76
CA TYR A 130 -8.79 -0.59 -1.13
C TYR A 130 -8.58 -0.13 0.32
N LEU A 131 -8.53 1.18 0.58
CA LEU A 131 -8.38 1.71 1.93
C LEU A 131 -9.51 1.27 2.86
N GLY A 132 -10.75 1.27 2.35
CA GLY A 132 -11.92 0.77 3.08
C GLY A 132 -11.77 -0.71 3.43
N TYR A 133 -11.32 -1.53 2.47
CA TYR A 133 -11.04 -2.94 2.69
C TYR A 133 -9.95 -3.15 3.76
N SER A 134 -8.78 -2.51 3.62
CA SER A 134 -7.69 -2.62 4.60
C SER A 134 -8.11 -2.18 6.00
N THR A 135 -8.99 -1.18 6.11
CA THR A 135 -9.59 -0.75 7.39
C THR A 135 -10.47 -1.84 7.98
N LEU A 136 -11.29 -2.51 7.16
CA LEU A 136 -12.15 -3.61 7.58
C LEU A 136 -11.35 -4.86 7.98
N VAL A 137 -10.26 -5.19 7.28
CA VAL A 137 -9.34 -6.27 7.69
C VAL A 137 -8.84 -6.04 9.11
N ARG A 138 -8.48 -4.79 9.44
CA ARG A 138 -7.99 -4.43 10.77
C ARG A 138 -9.09 -4.42 11.85
N SER A 139 -10.29 -3.95 11.52
CA SER A 139 -11.33 -3.65 12.52
C SER A 139 -12.39 -4.74 12.65
N THR A 140 -12.87 -5.28 11.53
CA THR A 140 -14.00 -6.21 11.45
C THR A 140 -13.75 -7.27 10.37
N PRO A 141 -12.68 -8.08 10.45
CA PRO A 141 -12.31 -9.01 9.38
C PRO A 141 -13.39 -10.06 9.07
N GLY A 142 -14.28 -10.35 10.03
CA GLY A 142 -15.42 -11.25 9.83
C GLY A 142 -16.48 -10.75 8.84
N ALA A 143 -16.50 -9.45 8.52
CA ALA A 143 -17.44 -8.87 7.56
C ALA A 143 -16.97 -8.98 6.10
N LEU A 144 -15.73 -9.40 5.87
CA LEU A 144 -15.14 -9.46 4.54
C LEU A 144 -15.40 -10.80 3.84
N PRO A 145 -15.55 -10.80 2.50
CA PRO A 145 -15.63 -12.02 1.71
C PRO A 145 -14.40 -12.91 1.92
N ARG A 146 -14.59 -14.23 1.99
CA ARG A 146 -13.51 -15.23 2.11
C ARG A 146 -13.69 -16.36 1.10
N GLY A 147 -12.59 -17.04 0.76
CA GLY A 147 -12.61 -18.18 -0.18
C GLY A 147 -13.22 -17.78 -1.52
N GLU A 148 -14.18 -18.57 -2.02
CA GLU A 148 -14.86 -18.31 -3.30
C GLU A 148 -15.51 -16.92 -3.38
N GLN A 149 -16.00 -16.38 -2.26
CA GLN A 149 -16.62 -15.05 -2.25
C GLN A 149 -15.59 -13.95 -2.51
N ALA A 150 -14.33 -14.14 -2.09
CA ALA A 150 -13.25 -13.20 -2.38
C ALA A 150 -12.91 -13.21 -3.89
N ALA A 151 -12.87 -14.39 -4.53
CA ALA A 151 -12.69 -14.48 -5.98
C ALA A 151 -13.82 -13.79 -6.76
N ALA A 152 -15.08 -14.03 -6.36
CA ALA A 152 -16.24 -13.35 -6.96
C ALA A 152 -16.21 -11.82 -6.76
N PHE A 153 -15.65 -11.36 -5.64
CA PHE A 153 -15.42 -9.94 -5.37
C PHE A 153 -14.38 -9.34 -6.33
N VAL A 154 -13.26 -10.04 -6.59
CA VAL A 154 -12.27 -9.63 -7.61
C VAL A 154 -12.91 -9.48 -8.98
N ASP A 155 -13.73 -10.44 -9.40
CA ASP A 155 -14.42 -10.37 -10.69
C ASP A 155 -15.39 -9.19 -10.78
N SER A 156 -16.09 -8.91 -9.68
CA SER A 156 -17.01 -7.78 -9.60
C SER A 156 -16.27 -6.45 -9.69
N MET A 157 -15.15 -6.30 -8.96
CA MET A 157 -14.27 -5.14 -9.09
C MET A 157 -13.74 -4.98 -10.50
N MET A 158 -13.24 -6.06 -11.12
CA MET A 158 -12.70 -5.99 -12.47
C MET A 158 -13.77 -5.57 -13.47
N ARG A 159 -15.01 -6.06 -13.37
CA ARG A 159 -16.10 -5.59 -14.23
C ARG A 159 -16.34 -4.10 -14.05
N LEU A 160 -16.50 -3.62 -12.82
CA LEU A 160 -16.78 -2.21 -12.53
C LEU A 160 -15.66 -1.27 -12.98
N LEU A 161 -14.40 -1.69 -12.80
CA LEU A 161 -13.26 -0.84 -13.12
C LEU A 161 -12.97 -0.78 -14.62
N THR A 162 -13.30 -1.82 -15.37
CA THR A 162 -12.84 -1.96 -16.76
C THR A 162 -13.96 -2.09 -17.81
N SER A 163 -15.23 -1.96 -17.41
CA SER A 163 -16.38 -1.92 -18.33
C SER A 163 -16.50 -0.60 -19.07
#